data_AF-A0A345YJM3-F1
#
_entry.id   AF-A0A345YJM3-F1
#
_cell.length_a   1.000
_cell.length_b   1.000
_cell.length_c   1.000
_cell.angle_alpha   90.00
_cell.angle_beta   90.00
_cell.angle_gamma   90.00
#
_symmetry.space_group_name_H-M   'P 1'
#
loop_
_entity.id
_entity.type
_entity.pdbx_description
1 polymer ?
#
loop_
_entity_poly.entity_id
_entity_poly.type
_entity_poly.pdbx_seq_one_letter_code
_entity_poly.pdbx_strand_id
1 'polypeptide(L)'
;MHPDLFAAPAQAEPKATDDRSGDAALSQWFTPFWVAEELVDDALRGIGHSCSVIEPSCGTGAFLTAIPKSCGALGIDIDPSVVPAAIANSGREVLVGDFRTIDLQGREAEVILGNPPFEMDVVDGFLDRAHEMLPEDGLVAMVLPAYAFQTPSRVSNWMERFSIDVNMIPRTLFPGLSKPLVWAKYIKQSQRRFSGLMLFAETRQIENMRPAIREALARPGTWREAVAIALHSLGGQASVQAIYDAIAPERTRTDHWKPKIRQTLQRGFRSLGNGRWELPREYLAAA
;
A
#
# COMPACT_ATOMS: atom_id res chain seq x y z
N MET A 1 -16.04 0.05 42.39
CA MET A 1 -15.91 1.37 41.75
C MET A 1 -14.86 1.19 40.66
N HIS A 2 -15.28 1.00 39.40
CA HIS A 2 -14.36 0.81 38.27
C HIS A 2 -13.87 2.19 37.82
N PRO A 3 -12.55 2.44 37.71
CA PRO A 3 -12.06 3.68 37.14
C PRO A 3 -12.40 3.74 35.64
N ASP A 4 -12.93 4.89 35.22
CA ASP A 4 -13.31 5.18 33.85
C ASP A 4 -12.07 5.18 32.93
N LEU A 5 -11.99 4.20 32.03
CA LEU A 5 -10.91 4.03 31.05
C LEU A 5 -10.90 5.15 29.98
N PHE A 6 -11.88 6.04 29.96
CA PHE A 6 -12.02 7.12 28.98
C PHE A 6 -11.87 8.52 29.58
N ALA A 7 -11.43 8.64 30.84
CA ALA A 7 -11.09 9.94 31.41
C ALA A 7 -9.93 10.58 30.63
N ALA A 8 -10.18 11.74 30.03
CA ALA A 8 -9.17 12.50 29.31
C ALA A 8 -8.01 12.88 30.25
N PRO A 9 -6.75 12.73 29.83
CA PRO A 9 -5.62 13.14 30.66
C PRO A 9 -5.64 14.65 30.86
N ALA A 10 -5.26 15.09 32.07
CA ALA A 10 -5.06 16.50 32.39
C ALA A 10 -4.08 17.14 31.40
N GLN A 11 -4.39 18.36 30.94
CA GLN A 11 -3.58 19.11 29.99
C GLN A 11 -2.14 19.26 30.53
N ALA A 12 -1.18 18.67 29.82
CA ALA A 12 0.24 18.85 30.13
C ALA A 12 0.68 20.26 29.71
N GLU A 13 1.53 20.88 30.53
CA GLU A 13 2.13 22.18 30.25
C GLU A 13 2.82 22.21 28.87
N PRO A 14 2.79 23.34 28.16
CA PRO A 14 3.35 23.44 26.82
C PRO A 14 4.87 23.26 26.89
N LYS A 15 5.36 22.15 26.33
CA LYS A 15 6.79 21.92 26.09
C LYS A 15 7.29 22.93 25.05
N ALA A 16 8.49 23.47 25.31
CA ALA A 16 9.23 24.29 24.37
C ALA A 16 9.20 23.67 22.97
N THR A 17 8.82 24.48 21.97
CA THR A 17 8.82 24.10 20.56
C THR A 17 10.22 23.71 20.15
N ASP A 18 10.37 22.42 19.86
CA ASP A 18 11.58 21.83 19.30
C ASP A 18 11.74 22.35 17.87
N ASP A 19 12.88 22.92 17.50
CA ASP A 19 13.17 23.46 16.15
C ASP A 19 12.99 22.42 15.01
N ARG A 20 12.71 21.16 15.36
CA ARG A 20 12.38 20.03 14.49
C ARG A 20 10.88 19.90 14.17
N SER A 21 10.01 20.67 14.81
CA SER A 21 8.59 20.69 14.47
C SER A 21 8.43 21.45 13.17
N GLY A 22 8.48 20.72 12.04
CA GLY A 22 8.02 21.29 10.78
C GLY A 22 6.57 21.76 10.89
N ASP A 23 6.08 22.46 9.89
CA ASP A 23 4.73 22.99 9.94
C ASP A 23 3.70 21.86 9.74
N ALA A 24 2.98 21.52 10.82
CA ALA A 24 1.92 20.52 10.81
C ALA A 24 0.77 20.89 9.86
N ALA A 25 0.56 22.18 9.58
CA ALA A 25 -0.41 22.65 8.58
C ALA A 25 0.09 22.42 7.13
N LEU A 26 1.40 22.27 6.94
CA LEU A 26 2.04 21.97 5.65
C LEU A 26 2.45 20.50 5.53
N SER A 27 2.03 19.63 6.46
CA SER A 27 2.42 18.20 6.51
C SER A 27 3.95 17.97 6.54
N GLN A 28 4.74 18.96 6.97
CA GLN A 28 6.21 18.84 6.97
C GLN A 28 6.70 18.17 8.26
N TRP A 29 7.20 16.94 8.14
CA TRP A 29 7.80 16.21 9.26
C TRP A 29 9.26 15.88 8.92
N PHE A 30 10.20 16.61 9.50
CA PHE A 30 11.61 16.35 9.28
C PHE A 30 12.02 15.03 9.93
N THR A 31 12.67 14.16 9.14
CA THR A 31 13.17 12.87 9.62
C THR A 31 14.43 13.08 10.46
N PRO A 32 14.49 12.55 11.70
CA PRO A 32 15.74 12.58 12.46
C PRO A 32 16.86 11.84 11.72
N PHE A 33 18.07 12.41 11.70
CA PHE A 33 19.20 11.85 10.94
C PHE A 33 19.52 10.39 11.26
N TRP A 34 19.51 9.99 12.54
CA TRP A 34 19.75 8.60 12.92
C TRP A 34 18.65 7.64 12.42
N VAL A 35 17.41 8.11 12.31
CA VAL A 35 16.31 7.32 11.74
C VAL A 35 16.54 7.15 10.24
N ALA A 36 16.93 8.23 9.56
CA ALA A 36 17.28 8.15 8.14
C ALA A 36 18.44 7.18 7.89
N GLU A 37 19.46 7.15 8.75
CA GLU A 37 20.57 6.20 8.70
C GLU A 37 20.10 4.74 8.77
N GLU A 38 19.29 4.39 9.77
CA GLU A 38 18.75 3.04 9.93
C GLU A 38 17.86 2.61 8.75
N LEU A 39 17.03 3.53 8.23
CA LEU A 39 16.13 3.25 7.11
C LEU A 39 16.88 3.12 5.78
N VAL A 40 17.96 3.89 5.58
CA VAL A 40 18.84 3.74 4.41
C VAL A 40 19.57 2.40 4.45
N ASP A 41 20.09 1.98 5.61
CA ASP A 41 20.73 0.65 5.75
C ASP A 41 19.74 -0.47 5.40
N ASP A 42 18.50 -0.40 5.90
CA ASP A 42 17.45 -1.38 5.54
C ASP A 42 17.15 -1.40 4.04
N ALA A 43 17.03 -0.22 3.40
CA ALA A 43 16.77 -0.13 1.96
C ALA A 43 17.89 -0.74 1.12
N LEU A 44 19.15 -0.50 1.49
CA LEU A 44 20.31 -0.87 0.67
C LEU A 44 20.82 -2.29 0.92
N ARG A 45 20.38 -2.96 1.99
CA ARG A 45 20.83 -4.29 2.42
C ARG A 45 20.82 -5.37 1.33
N GLY A 46 19.89 -5.28 0.36
CA GLY A 46 19.76 -6.23 -0.75
C GLY A 46 20.29 -5.76 -2.10
N ILE A 47 20.70 -4.49 -2.20
CA ILE A 47 21.08 -3.82 -3.47
C ILE A 47 22.60 -3.60 -3.52
N GLY A 48 23.20 -3.31 -2.36
CA GLY A 48 24.61 -2.97 -2.24
C GLY A 48 24.87 -1.46 -2.26
N HIS A 49 26.12 -1.07 -2.02
CA HIS A 49 26.51 0.32 -1.75
C HIS A 49 27.08 1.06 -2.97
N SER A 50 26.81 0.58 -4.19
CA SER A 50 27.26 1.20 -5.44
C SER A 50 26.10 1.35 -6.41
N CYS A 51 24.98 1.87 -5.91
CA CYS A 51 23.77 2.13 -6.67
C CYS A 51 23.52 3.63 -6.84
N SER A 52 22.61 3.94 -7.76
CA SER A 52 22.05 5.27 -8.00
C SER A 52 20.77 5.49 -7.17
N VAL A 53 20.77 6.54 -6.36
CA VAL A 53 19.70 6.85 -5.39
C VAL A 53 19.11 8.23 -5.66
N ILE A 54 17.79 8.33 -5.64
CA ILE A 54 17.06 9.61 -5.66
C ILE A 54 16.25 9.77 -4.36
N GLU A 55 16.38 10.92 -3.71
CA GLU A 55 15.47 11.36 -2.65
C GLU A 55 14.49 12.41 -3.22
N PRO A 56 13.21 12.07 -3.43
CA PRO A 56 12.28 12.87 -4.25
C PRO A 56 11.69 14.09 -3.53
N SER A 57 11.90 14.22 -2.22
CA SER A 57 11.41 15.30 -1.37
C SER A 57 12.34 15.47 -0.16
N CYS A 58 13.55 15.95 -0.43
CA CYS A 58 14.71 15.75 0.45
C CYS A 58 14.75 16.63 1.70
N GLY A 59 13.90 17.65 1.81
CA GLY A 59 13.87 18.58 2.93
C GLY A 59 15.26 19.17 3.20
N THR A 60 15.75 19.04 4.43
CA THR A 60 17.10 19.46 4.83
C THR A 60 18.18 18.40 4.59
N GLY A 61 17.89 17.35 3.83
CA GLY A 61 18.85 16.34 3.37
C GLY A 61 19.14 15.21 4.36
N ALA A 62 18.19 14.84 5.24
CA ALA A 62 18.42 13.81 6.25
C ALA A 62 18.75 12.43 5.63
N PHE A 63 17.98 11.97 4.64
CA PHE A 63 18.30 10.72 3.94
C PHE A 63 19.51 10.91 3.02
N LEU A 64 19.66 12.04 2.32
CA LEU A 64 20.88 12.33 1.52
C LEU A 64 22.18 12.17 2.31
N THR A 65 22.20 12.64 3.57
CA THR A 65 23.36 12.49 4.46
C THR A 65 23.62 11.03 4.83
N ALA A 66 22.56 10.25 5.03
CA ALA A 66 22.63 8.83 5.38
C ALA A 66 23.08 7.93 4.20
N ILE A 67 22.85 8.34 2.95
CA ILE A 67 23.24 7.55 1.77
C ILE A 67 24.78 7.41 1.68
N PRO A 68 25.33 6.19 1.64
CA PRO A 68 26.77 5.94 1.55
C PRO A 68 27.43 6.72 0.42
N LYS A 69 28.64 7.26 0.67
CA LYS A 69 29.39 8.06 -0.33
C LYS A 69 29.73 7.29 -1.61
N SER A 70 29.77 5.96 -1.55
CA SER A 70 29.96 5.08 -2.69
C SER A 70 28.73 4.99 -3.61
N CYS A 71 27.54 5.38 -3.14
CA CYS A 71 26.34 5.52 -3.98
C CYS A 71 26.31 6.89 -4.66
N GLY A 72 25.86 6.94 -5.91
CA GLY A 72 25.47 8.18 -6.56
C GLY A 72 24.12 8.63 -5.99
N ALA A 73 24.01 9.85 -5.47
CA ALA A 73 22.78 10.32 -4.84
C ALA A 73 22.38 11.70 -5.36
N LEU A 74 21.08 11.90 -5.59
CA LEU A 74 20.47 13.17 -6.00
C LEU A 74 19.29 13.48 -5.09
N GLY A 75 19.28 14.69 -4.53
CA GLY A 75 18.11 15.23 -3.84
C GLY A 75 17.22 16.03 -4.77
N ILE A 76 15.92 16.02 -4.50
CA ILE A 76 14.94 16.89 -5.15
C ILE A 76 14.05 17.46 -4.05
N ASP A 77 13.78 18.75 -4.09
CA ASP A 77 12.75 19.35 -3.26
C ASP A 77 11.99 20.44 -4.02
N ILE A 78 10.70 20.57 -3.74
CA ILE A 78 9.86 21.60 -4.35
C ILE A 78 10.07 22.96 -3.70
N ASP A 79 10.49 22.98 -2.41
CA ASP A 79 10.75 24.19 -1.67
C ASP A 79 12.22 24.63 -1.86
N PRO A 80 12.49 25.75 -2.56
CA PRO A 80 13.85 26.24 -2.74
C PRO A 80 14.54 26.65 -1.43
N SER A 81 13.78 26.91 -0.35
CA SER A 81 14.33 27.42 0.91
C SER A 81 15.14 26.36 1.69
N VAL A 82 14.81 25.08 1.54
CA VAL A 82 15.48 23.98 2.25
C VAL A 82 16.73 23.47 1.52
N VAL A 83 16.85 23.76 0.23
CA VAL A 83 17.90 23.26 -0.68
C VAL A 83 19.32 23.64 -0.23
N PRO A 84 19.63 24.88 0.19
CA PRO A 84 20.96 25.21 0.70
C PRO A 84 21.35 24.38 1.92
N ALA A 85 20.40 24.10 2.82
CA ALA A 85 20.63 23.28 4.00
C ALA A 85 20.86 21.80 3.62
N ALA A 86 20.07 21.26 2.68
CA ALA A 86 20.27 19.90 2.16
C ALA A 86 21.65 19.69 1.54
N ILE A 87 22.11 20.64 0.72
CA ILE A 87 23.45 20.61 0.12
C ILE A 87 24.52 20.68 1.21
N ALA A 88 24.39 21.62 2.16
CA ALA A 88 25.36 21.79 3.24
C ALA A 88 25.47 20.55 4.14
N ASN A 89 24.34 19.92 4.48
CA ASN A 89 24.30 18.77 5.38
C ASN A 89 24.78 17.47 4.71
N SER A 90 24.47 17.28 3.44
CA SER A 90 24.73 16.02 2.74
C SER A 90 25.99 16.05 1.87
N GLY A 91 26.41 17.23 1.41
CA GLY A 91 27.41 17.39 0.36
C GLY A 91 26.98 16.79 -0.98
N ARG A 92 25.68 16.61 -1.22
CA ARG A 92 25.11 16.06 -2.45
C ARG A 92 24.47 17.17 -3.30
N GLU A 93 24.31 16.87 -4.57
CA GLU A 93 23.53 17.70 -5.49
C GLU A 93 22.05 17.65 -5.12
N VAL A 94 21.38 18.80 -5.20
CA VAL A 94 19.94 18.94 -4.97
C VAL A 94 19.32 19.80 -6.06
N LEU A 95 18.27 19.31 -6.69
CA LEU A 95 17.49 20.05 -7.70
C LEU A 95 16.23 20.63 -7.07
N VAL A 96 15.84 21.82 -7.54
CA VAL A 96 14.58 22.45 -7.14
C VAL A 96 13.49 22.10 -8.15
N GLY A 97 12.41 21.47 -7.69
CA GLY A 97 11.23 21.21 -8.50
C GLY A 97 10.35 20.08 -7.98
N ASP A 98 9.23 19.84 -8.68
CA ASP A 98 8.35 18.73 -8.40
C ASP A 98 8.94 17.43 -8.96
N PHE A 99 9.25 16.45 -8.10
CA PHE A 99 9.77 15.15 -8.53
C PHE A 99 8.90 14.52 -9.61
N ARG A 100 7.57 14.71 -9.58
CA ARG A 100 6.66 14.13 -10.58
C ARG A 100 6.91 14.63 -12.00
N THR A 101 7.48 15.82 -12.17
CA THR A 101 7.59 16.47 -13.50
C THR A 101 8.98 17.01 -13.85
N ILE A 102 9.90 17.14 -12.89
CA ILE A 102 11.23 17.71 -13.13
C ILE A 102 12.00 16.94 -14.20
N ASP A 103 12.82 17.62 -15.01
CA ASP A 103 13.76 16.94 -15.91
C ASP A 103 15.00 16.48 -15.13
N LEU A 104 15.24 15.17 -15.13
CA LEU A 104 16.39 14.56 -14.45
C LEU A 104 17.65 14.54 -15.33
N GLN A 105 17.61 15.14 -16.52
CA GLN A 105 18.77 15.29 -17.41
C GLN A 105 19.45 13.94 -17.74
N GLY A 106 18.65 12.89 -17.90
CA GLY A 106 19.13 11.53 -18.18
C GLY A 106 19.71 10.79 -16.97
N ARG A 107 19.49 11.28 -15.73
CA ARG A 107 19.88 10.56 -14.51
C ARG A 107 18.93 9.39 -14.26
N GLU A 108 19.53 8.20 -14.21
CA GLU A 108 18.86 6.96 -13.84
C GLU A 108 18.81 6.79 -12.31
N ALA A 109 17.88 5.95 -11.84
CA ALA A 109 17.78 5.55 -10.45
C ALA A 109 17.55 4.04 -10.34
N GLU A 110 18.24 3.41 -9.38
CA GLU A 110 17.98 2.04 -8.94
C GLU A 110 17.20 2.03 -7.63
N VAL A 111 17.34 3.10 -6.84
CA VAL A 111 16.68 3.27 -5.55
C VAL A 111 16.06 4.67 -5.48
N ILE A 112 14.80 4.72 -5.05
CA ILE A 112 14.13 5.96 -4.65
C ILE A 112 13.77 5.80 -3.18
N LEU A 113 14.19 6.72 -2.32
CA LEU A 113 13.89 6.60 -0.90
C LEU A 113 13.63 7.94 -0.23
N GLY A 114 12.90 7.94 0.88
CA GLY A 114 12.75 9.14 1.70
C GLY A 114 11.47 9.18 2.53
N ASN A 115 11.13 10.39 2.97
CA ASN A 115 9.90 10.69 3.70
C ASN A 115 9.09 11.71 2.90
N PRO A 116 8.18 11.26 2.01
CA PRO A 116 7.38 12.16 1.20
C PRO A 116 6.33 12.92 2.04
N PRO A 117 5.79 14.02 1.49
CA PRO A 117 4.55 14.61 2.00
C PRO A 117 3.43 13.55 2.09
N PHE A 118 2.58 13.63 3.13
CA PHE A 118 1.58 12.60 3.44
C PHE A 118 0.25 12.74 2.66
N GLU A 119 0.23 13.58 1.65
CA GLU A 119 -0.83 13.69 0.66
C GLU A 119 -0.79 12.48 -0.29
N MET A 120 -1.88 11.72 -0.36
CA MET A 120 -1.90 10.47 -1.13
C MET A 120 -1.71 10.69 -2.63
N ASP A 121 -2.18 11.81 -3.18
CA ASP A 121 -1.97 12.14 -4.60
C ASP A 121 -0.49 12.41 -4.92
N VAL A 122 0.28 12.88 -3.95
CA VAL A 122 1.74 13.05 -4.07
C VAL A 122 2.42 11.68 -4.03
N VAL A 123 2.05 10.83 -3.07
CA VAL A 123 2.57 9.46 -2.96
C VAL A 123 2.26 8.64 -4.21
N ASP A 124 1.03 8.70 -4.71
CA ASP A 124 0.62 8.02 -5.94
C ASP A 124 1.45 8.52 -7.13
N GLY A 125 1.62 9.84 -7.29
CA GLY A 125 2.46 10.40 -8.35
C GLY A 125 3.95 10.05 -8.23
N PHE A 126 4.48 9.92 -7.02
CA PHE A 126 5.86 9.47 -6.78
C PHE A 126 6.02 8.01 -7.21
N LEU A 127 5.08 7.14 -6.84
CA LEU A 127 5.09 5.72 -7.22
C LEU A 127 4.86 5.51 -8.72
N ASP A 128 4.02 6.33 -9.35
CA ASP A 128 3.79 6.32 -10.80
C ASP A 128 5.10 6.61 -11.54
N ARG A 129 5.75 7.73 -11.22
CA ARG A 129 7.01 8.10 -11.83
C ARG A 129 8.14 7.12 -11.52
N ALA A 130 8.21 6.64 -10.27
CA ALA A 130 9.17 5.63 -9.87
C ALA A 130 9.02 4.35 -10.71
N HIS A 131 7.80 3.90 -10.95
CA HIS A 131 7.55 2.71 -11.78
C HIS A 131 8.02 2.90 -13.22
N GLU A 132 7.88 4.10 -13.78
CA GLU A 132 8.32 4.41 -15.14
C GLU A 132 9.85 4.38 -15.26
N MET A 133 10.56 4.93 -14.27
CA MET A 133 12.01 5.11 -14.35
C MET A 133 12.83 3.95 -13.80
N LEU A 134 12.35 3.24 -12.77
CA LEU A 134 13.15 2.20 -12.12
C LEU A 134 13.39 1.02 -13.08
N PRO A 135 14.59 0.41 -13.06
CA PRO A 135 14.82 -0.85 -13.74
C PRO A 135 14.03 -1.99 -13.07
N GLU A 136 14.01 -3.17 -13.70
CA GLU A 136 13.59 -4.39 -13.01
C GLU A 136 14.45 -4.59 -11.75
N ASP A 137 13.82 -5.06 -10.68
CA ASP A 137 14.37 -5.16 -9.31
C ASP A 137 14.72 -3.82 -8.64
N GLY A 138 14.41 -2.68 -9.27
CA GLY A 138 14.52 -1.35 -8.65
C GLY A 138 13.59 -1.18 -7.44
N LEU A 139 14.00 -0.34 -6.49
CA LEU A 139 13.36 -0.17 -5.18
C LEU A 139 12.82 1.24 -4.98
N VAL A 140 11.62 1.35 -4.43
CA VAL A 140 11.14 2.55 -3.73
C VAL A 140 10.98 2.23 -2.24
N ALA A 141 11.53 3.03 -1.34
CA ALA A 141 11.39 2.84 0.10
C ALA A 141 10.99 4.15 0.80
N MET A 142 9.78 4.21 1.37
CA MET A 142 9.21 5.45 1.89
C MET A 142 8.65 5.32 3.29
N VAL A 143 8.83 6.37 4.09
CA VAL A 143 8.07 6.59 5.33
C VAL A 143 6.68 7.04 4.93
N LEU A 144 5.65 6.25 5.28
CA LEU A 144 4.27 6.56 4.93
C LEU A 144 3.37 6.43 6.15
N PRO A 145 2.23 7.13 6.19
CA PRO A 145 1.24 6.89 7.21
C PRO A 145 0.54 5.55 6.98
N ALA A 146 0.29 4.79 8.06
CA ALA A 146 -0.29 3.45 7.97
C ALA A 146 -1.68 3.43 7.28
N TYR A 147 -2.45 4.54 7.36
CA TYR A 147 -3.74 4.64 6.68
C TYR A 147 -3.63 4.62 5.15
N ALA A 148 -2.46 4.92 4.59
CA ALA A 148 -2.20 4.81 3.14
C ALA A 148 -2.50 3.39 2.64
N PHE A 149 -2.31 2.39 3.51
CA PHE A 149 -2.53 0.97 3.25
C PHE A 149 -3.92 0.48 3.68
N GLN A 150 -4.87 1.34 4.03
CA GLN A 150 -6.21 0.90 4.43
C GLN A 150 -7.26 0.97 3.32
N THR A 151 -6.95 1.59 2.18
CA THR A 151 -7.87 1.69 1.04
C THR A 151 -7.64 0.55 0.04
N PRO A 152 -8.59 -0.40 -0.14
CA PRO A 152 -8.39 -1.57 -0.97
C PRO A 152 -8.04 -1.28 -2.43
N SER A 153 -8.71 -0.30 -3.03
CA SER A 153 -8.48 0.11 -4.42
C SER A 153 -7.07 0.65 -4.65
N ARG A 154 -6.60 1.55 -3.77
CA ARG A 154 -5.25 2.15 -3.86
C ARG A 154 -4.17 1.08 -3.72
N VAL A 155 -4.23 0.28 -2.67
CA VAL A 155 -3.23 -0.76 -2.42
C VAL A 155 -3.23 -1.80 -3.55
N SER A 156 -4.41 -2.19 -4.05
CA SER A 156 -4.50 -3.09 -5.20
C SER A 156 -3.80 -2.51 -6.44
N ASN A 157 -3.97 -1.20 -6.72
CA ASN A 157 -3.28 -0.55 -7.84
C ASN A 157 -1.75 -0.52 -7.68
N TRP A 158 -1.25 -0.44 -6.45
CA TRP A 158 0.20 -0.57 -6.20
C TRP A 158 0.68 -2.01 -6.36
N MET A 159 -0.10 -2.99 -5.86
CA MET A 159 0.18 -4.42 -6.00
C MET A 159 0.21 -4.88 -7.47
N GLU A 160 -0.48 -4.15 -8.35
CA GLU A 160 -0.44 -4.35 -9.80
C GLU A 160 0.88 -3.93 -10.46
N ARG A 161 1.78 -3.29 -9.72
CA ARG A 161 3.01 -2.70 -10.27
C ARG A 161 4.25 -3.15 -9.52
N PHE A 162 4.12 -3.39 -8.21
CA PHE A 162 5.24 -3.67 -7.33
C PHE A 162 5.00 -4.91 -6.48
N SER A 163 6.06 -5.60 -6.09
CA SER A 163 6.11 -6.31 -4.80
C SER A 163 6.05 -5.26 -3.68
N ILE A 164 5.35 -5.54 -2.57
CA ILE A 164 5.19 -4.59 -1.48
C ILE A 164 5.52 -5.25 -0.13
N ASP A 165 6.37 -4.62 0.66
CA ASP A 165 6.64 -4.98 2.06
C ASP A 165 6.37 -3.78 2.97
N VAL A 166 5.59 -3.98 4.03
CA VAL A 166 5.15 -2.91 4.93
C VAL A 166 5.50 -3.28 6.37
N ASN A 167 6.36 -2.47 6.99
CA ASN A 167 6.79 -2.64 8.38
C ASN A 167 6.36 -1.45 9.23
N MET A 168 5.78 -1.69 10.40
CA MET A 168 5.41 -0.62 11.32
C MET A 168 6.66 0.04 11.92
N ILE A 169 6.67 1.38 12.00
CA ILE A 169 7.72 2.13 12.71
C ILE A 169 7.10 2.98 13.82
N PRO A 170 7.83 3.26 14.93
CA PRO A 170 7.27 4.05 16.03
C PRO A 170 6.91 5.47 15.58
N ARG A 171 5.66 5.89 15.77
CA ARG A 171 5.25 7.29 15.48
C ARG A 171 6.00 8.31 16.35
N THR A 172 6.50 7.89 17.51
CA THR A 172 7.25 8.73 18.46
C THR A 172 8.60 9.19 17.92
N LEU A 173 9.04 8.66 16.77
CA LEU A 173 10.20 9.17 16.04
C LEU A 173 9.99 10.60 15.54
N PHE A 174 8.73 11.03 15.37
CA PHE A 174 8.35 12.36 14.88
C PHE A 174 7.56 13.09 15.96
N PRO A 175 8.16 14.09 16.65
CA PRO A 175 7.46 14.86 17.68
C PRO A 175 6.18 15.50 17.15
N GLY A 176 5.06 15.36 17.87
CA GLY A 176 3.76 15.94 17.47
C GLY A 176 2.94 15.08 16.51
N LEU A 177 3.50 14.01 15.94
CA LEU A 177 2.76 13.13 15.05
C LEU A 177 1.81 12.19 15.81
N SER A 178 0.51 12.26 15.46
CA SER A 178 -0.53 11.41 16.06
C SER A 178 -0.80 10.12 15.27
N LYS A 179 -0.55 10.14 13.96
CA LYS A 179 -0.89 9.03 13.06
C LYS A 179 0.18 7.93 13.10
N PRO A 180 -0.19 6.62 13.05
CA PRO A 180 0.77 5.54 12.93
C PRO A 180 1.55 5.60 11.61
N LEU A 181 2.80 5.17 11.64
CA LEU A 181 3.71 5.19 10.50
C LEU A 181 4.15 3.78 10.11
N VAL A 182 4.49 3.64 8.84
CA VAL A 182 5.13 2.47 8.28
C VAL A 182 6.36 2.87 7.48
N TRP A 183 7.30 1.95 7.42
CA TRP A 183 8.32 1.88 6.40
C TRP A 183 7.83 0.94 5.29
N ALA A 184 7.58 1.49 4.12
CA ALA A 184 7.00 0.76 2.99
C ALA A 184 8.03 0.63 1.86
N LYS A 185 8.27 -0.61 1.43
CA LYS A 185 9.13 -0.94 0.30
C LYS A 185 8.31 -1.44 -0.87
N TYR A 186 8.57 -0.90 -2.04
CA TYR A 186 7.96 -1.24 -3.32
C TYR A 186 9.06 -1.68 -4.28
N ILE A 187 9.00 -2.90 -4.79
CA ILE A 187 10.08 -3.45 -5.64
C ILE A 187 9.49 -3.77 -7.01
N LYS A 188 10.08 -3.25 -8.08
CA LYS A 188 9.60 -3.45 -9.45
C LYS A 188 9.98 -4.85 -9.92
N GLN A 189 9.05 -5.78 -9.75
CA GLN A 189 9.26 -7.21 -10.03
C GLN A 189 8.15 -7.80 -10.88
N SER A 190 8.54 -8.69 -11.79
CA SER A 190 7.66 -9.54 -12.58
C SER A 190 6.89 -10.53 -11.71
N GLN A 191 7.53 -11.12 -10.71
CA GLN A 191 6.92 -12.02 -9.72
C GLN A 191 6.68 -11.30 -8.40
N ARG A 192 5.49 -10.69 -8.29
CA ARG A 192 5.17 -9.79 -7.17
C ARG A 192 4.85 -10.56 -5.89
N ARG A 193 5.44 -10.11 -4.79
CA ARG A 193 5.23 -10.65 -3.44
C ARG A 193 4.74 -9.56 -2.51
N PHE A 194 3.90 -9.93 -1.55
CA PHE A 194 3.28 -8.99 -0.62
C PHE A 194 3.50 -9.44 0.82
N SER A 195 3.98 -8.52 1.66
CA SER A 195 4.24 -8.72 3.09
C SER A 195 3.62 -7.55 3.87
N GLY A 196 3.04 -7.86 5.04
CA GLY A 196 2.26 -6.87 5.82
C GLY A 196 0.88 -6.54 5.25
N LEU A 197 0.46 -7.19 4.15
CA LEU A 197 -0.82 -6.95 3.46
C LEU A 197 -1.62 -8.25 3.34
N MET A 198 -2.91 -8.22 3.71
CA MET A 198 -3.80 -9.37 3.61
C MET A 198 -5.21 -8.92 3.19
N LEU A 199 -5.90 -9.74 2.40
CA LEU A 199 -7.29 -9.54 1.95
C LEU A 199 -7.53 -8.38 0.97
N PHE A 200 -6.50 -7.67 0.50
CA PHE A 200 -6.69 -6.53 -0.42
C PHE A 200 -7.27 -6.94 -1.78
N ALA A 201 -6.67 -7.96 -2.40
CA ALA A 201 -7.13 -8.47 -3.70
C ALA A 201 -8.52 -9.12 -3.58
N GLU A 202 -8.77 -9.83 -2.48
CA GLU A 202 -10.05 -10.45 -2.15
C GLU A 202 -11.15 -9.41 -1.96
N THR A 203 -10.93 -8.43 -1.08
CA THR A 203 -11.87 -7.34 -0.84
C THR A 203 -12.19 -6.61 -2.14
N ARG A 204 -11.17 -6.27 -2.95
CA ARG A 204 -11.41 -5.54 -4.19
C ARG A 204 -12.26 -6.32 -5.19
N GLN A 205 -12.13 -7.65 -5.23
CA GLN A 205 -12.98 -8.46 -6.08
C GLN A 205 -14.42 -8.53 -5.58
N ILE A 206 -14.62 -8.72 -4.28
CA ILE A 206 -15.96 -8.73 -3.67
C ILE A 206 -16.66 -7.38 -3.89
N GLU A 207 -15.95 -6.26 -3.76
CA GLU A 207 -16.48 -4.93 -4.07
C GLU A 207 -17.00 -4.81 -5.51
N ASN A 208 -16.30 -5.43 -6.47
CA ASN A 208 -16.66 -5.46 -7.89
C ASN A 208 -17.70 -6.53 -8.26
N MET A 209 -18.18 -7.33 -7.31
CA MET A 209 -19.28 -8.26 -7.56
C MET A 209 -20.63 -7.54 -7.56
N ARG A 210 -21.63 -8.17 -8.19
CA ARG A 210 -23.01 -7.72 -8.18
C ARG A 210 -23.52 -7.50 -6.74
N PRO A 211 -24.34 -6.48 -6.46
CA PRO A 211 -24.78 -6.14 -5.10
C PRO A 211 -25.35 -7.32 -4.30
N ALA A 212 -26.22 -8.14 -4.91
CA ALA A 212 -26.82 -9.29 -4.25
C ALA A 212 -25.80 -10.35 -3.82
N ILE A 213 -24.75 -10.57 -4.62
CA ILE A 213 -23.67 -11.51 -4.31
C ILE A 213 -22.79 -10.95 -3.19
N ARG A 214 -22.44 -9.67 -3.25
CA ARG A 214 -21.68 -8.99 -2.19
C ARG A 214 -22.40 -9.03 -0.85
N GLU A 215 -23.72 -8.79 -0.85
CA GLU A 215 -24.54 -8.87 0.36
C GLU A 215 -24.57 -10.28 0.95
N ALA A 216 -24.70 -11.32 0.10
CA ALA A 216 -24.63 -12.71 0.54
C ALA A 216 -23.26 -13.06 1.13
N LEU A 217 -22.18 -12.57 0.53
CA LEU A 217 -20.82 -12.78 1.04
C LEU A 217 -20.54 -12.08 2.38
N ALA A 218 -21.42 -11.20 2.85
CA ALA A 218 -21.31 -10.54 4.16
C ALA A 218 -22.10 -11.25 5.29
N ARG A 219 -22.85 -12.32 4.97
CA ARG A 219 -23.71 -13.06 5.92
C ARG A 219 -23.10 -14.40 6.35
N PRO A 220 -23.54 -15.01 7.47
CA PRO A 220 -23.06 -16.34 7.88
C PRO A 220 -23.26 -17.39 6.78
N GLY A 221 -22.20 -18.11 6.39
CA GLY A 221 -22.27 -19.05 5.27
C GLY A 221 -21.92 -18.45 3.89
N THR A 222 -21.53 -17.17 3.83
CA THR A 222 -20.92 -16.40 2.73
C THR A 222 -20.93 -17.02 1.33
N TRP A 223 -20.01 -17.96 1.04
CA TRP A 223 -19.90 -18.57 -0.28
C TRP A 223 -21.03 -19.52 -0.61
N ARG A 224 -21.59 -20.22 0.38
CA ARG A 224 -22.74 -21.13 0.20
C ARG A 224 -23.98 -20.33 -0.23
N GLU A 225 -24.22 -19.19 0.40
CA GLU A 225 -25.33 -18.31 0.05
C GLU A 225 -25.13 -17.69 -1.33
N ALA A 226 -23.93 -17.20 -1.64
CA ALA A 226 -23.61 -16.67 -2.97
C ALA A 226 -23.83 -17.72 -4.08
N VAL A 227 -23.41 -18.97 -3.85
CA VAL A 227 -23.62 -20.08 -4.79
C VAL A 227 -25.10 -20.47 -4.88
N ALA A 228 -25.84 -20.45 -3.77
CA ALA A 228 -27.27 -20.72 -3.75
C ALA A 228 -28.07 -19.68 -4.54
N ILE A 229 -27.77 -18.39 -4.37
CA ILE A 229 -28.37 -17.29 -5.13
C ILE A 229 -28.09 -17.46 -6.63
N ALA A 230 -26.83 -17.76 -7.00
CA ALA A 230 -26.46 -18.00 -8.39
C ALA A 230 -27.24 -19.18 -8.98
N LEU A 231 -27.27 -20.33 -8.32
CA LEU A 231 -28.02 -21.50 -8.77
C LEU A 231 -29.52 -21.24 -8.86
N HIS A 232 -30.10 -20.54 -7.87
CA HIS A 232 -31.51 -20.16 -7.90
C HIS A 232 -31.84 -19.28 -9.11
N SER A 233 -31.01 -18.26 -9.38
CA SER A 233 -31.17 -17.38 -10.56
C SER A 233 -31.03 -18.11 -11.90
N LEU A 234 -30.35 -19.26 -11.90
CA LEU A 234 -30.16 -20.13 -13.07
C LEU A 234 -31.20 -21.25 -13.16
N GLY A 235 -32.28 -21.21 -12.35
CA GLY A 235 -33.35 -22.21 -12.38
C GLY A 235 -33.09 -23.46 -11.54
N GLY A 236 -32.21 -23.38 -10.54
CA GLY A 236 -31.94 -24.42 -9.55
C GLY A 236 -30.90 -25.47 -9.97
N GLN A 237 -30.55 -25.57 -11.25
CA GLN A 237 -29.50 -26.45 -11.76
C GLN A 237 -28.64 -25.74 -12.81
N ALA A 238 -27.32 -25.80 -12.66
CA ALA A 238 -26.41 -25.14 -13.61
C ALA A 238 -25.08 -25.87 -13.77
N SER A 239 -24.38 -25.58 -14.87
CA SER A 239 -22.98 -25.95 -15.03
C SER A 239 -22.10 -25.07 -14.15
N VAL A 240 -20.93 -25.58 -13.76
CA VAL A 240 -19.95 -24.80 -13.00
C VAL A 240 -19.55 -23.50 -13.72
N GLN A 241 -19.52 -23.51 -15.06
CA GLN A 241 -19.23 -22.33 -15.86
C GLN A 241 -20.34 -21.28 -15.75
N ALA A 242 -21.61 -21.67 -15.86
CA ALA A 242 -22.72 -20.75 -15.70
C ALA A 242 -22.78 -20.16 -14.28
N ILE A 243 -22.41 -20.94 -13.26
CA ILE A 243 -22.29 -20.46 -11.88
C ILE A 243 -21.14 -19.45 -11.76
N TYR A 244 -20.02 -19.68 -12.45
CA TYR A 244 -18.95 -18.69 -12.52
C TYR A 244 -19.44 -17.38 -13.11
N ASP A 245 -20.07 -17.42 -14.28
CA ASP A 245 -20.54 -16.23 -14.96
C ASP A 245 -21.61 -15.48 -14.12
N ALA A 246 -22.41 -16.22 -13.34
CA ALA A 246 -23.40 -15.67 -12.42
C ALA A 246 -22.81 -14.98 -11.17
N ILE A 247 -21.59 -15.30 -10.77
CA ILE A 247 -20.92 -14.74 -9.57
C ILE A 247 -19.82 -13.75 -9.94
N ALA A 248 -19.28 -13.85 -11.16
CA ALA A 248 -18.10 -13.13 -11.61
C ALA A 248 -18.16 -11.62 -11.26
N PRO A 249 -17.06 -11.04 -10.75
CA PRO A 249 -16.95 -9.60 -10.61
C PRO A 249 -17.04 -8.91 -11.98
N GLU A 250 -17.63 -7.71 -12.01
CA GLU A 250 -17.76 -6.90 -13.24
C GLU A 250 -16.40 -6.56 -13.86
N ARG A 251 -15.38 -6.43 -13.01
CA ARG A 251 -13.98 -6.26 -13.40
C ARG A 251 -13.13 -7.19 -12.55
N THR A 252 -12.47 -8.14 -13.18
CA THR A 252 -11.49 -9.00 -12.52
C THR A 252 -10.31 -9.31 -13.44
N ARG A 253 -9.11 -9.39 -12.85
CA ARG A 253 -7.87 -9.83 -13.51
C ARG A 253 -7.36 -11.17 -12.98
N THR A 254 -7.95 -11.69 -11.90
CA THR A 254 -7.56 -12.98 -11.30
C THR A 254 -8.78 -13.78 -10.85
N ASP A 255 -8.63 -15.11 -10.73
CA ASP A 255 -9.74 -16.05 -10.58
C ASP A 255 -9.81 -16.71 -9.18
N HIS A 256 -9.35 -16.05 -8.11
CA HIS A 256 -9.25 -16.66 -6.77
C HIS A 256 -10.61 -17.10 -6.19
N TRP A 257 -11.71 -16.51 -6.65
CA TRP A 257 -13.08 -16.83 -6.27
C TRP A 257 -13.57 -18.14 -6.88
N LYS A 258 -13.07 -18.55 -8.06
CA LYS A 258 -13.47 -19.81 -8.73
C LYS A 258 -13.12 -21.05 -7.88
N PRO A 259 -11.91 -21.20 -7.29
CA PRO A 259 -11.63 -22.25 -6.31
C PRO A 259 -12.60 -22.27 -5.13
N LYS A 260 -13.00 -21.09 -4.59
CA LYS A 260 -13.94 -21.01 -3.46
C LYS A 260 -15.32 -21.52 -3.84
N ILE A 261 -15.80 -21.20 -5.04
CA ILE A 261 -17.04 -21.76 -5.59
C ILE A 261 -16.94 -23.28 -5.69
N ARG A 262 -15.87 -23.82 -6.29
CA ARG A 262 -15.70 -25.28 -6.43
C ARG A 262 -15.70 -25.99 -5.08
N GLN A 263 -14.94 -25.46 -4.12
CA GLN A 263 -14.88 -26.00 -2.76
C GLN A 263 -16.25 -25.97 -2.08
N THR A 264 -17.02 -24.89 -2.29
CA THR A 264 -18.35 -24.72 -1.71
C THR A 264 -19.34 -25.71 -2.32
N LEU A 265 -19.35 -25.84 -3.65
CA LEU A 265 -20.17 -26.82 -4.37
C LEU A 265 -19.92 -28.23 -3.88
N GLN A 266 -18.64 -28.65 -3.80
CA GLN A 266 -18.25 -29.98 -3.33
C GLN A 266 -18.67 -30.28 -1.89
N ARG A 267 -18.77 -29.27 -1.02
CA ARG A 267 -19.06 -29.45 0.40
C ARG A 267 -20.53 -29.38 0.76
N GLY A 268 -21.37 -28.74 -0.07
CA GLY A 268 -22.74 -28.41 0.32
C GLY A 268 -23.78 -28.52 -0.78
N PHE A 269 -23.42 -28.91 -2.01
CA PHE A 269 -24.34 -29.00 -3.14
C PHE A 269 -24.28 -30.39 -3.76
N ARG A 270 -25.36 -30.78 -4.46
CA ARG A 270 -25.44 -32.08 -5.10
C ARG A 270 -24.84 -32.01 -6.50
N SER A 271 -23.89 -32.89 -6.81
CA SER A 271 -23.37 -33.05 -8.17
C SER A 271 -24.33 -33.90 -9.00
N LEU A 272 -24.59 -33.45 -10.23
CA LEU A 272 -25.36 -34.18 -11.24
C LEU A 272 -24.46 -34.88 -12.29
N GLY A 273 -23.14 -34.84 -12.09
CA GLY A 273 -22.16 -35.28 -13.09
C GLY A 273 -21.83 -34.20 -14.14
N ASN A 274 -20.76 -34.41 -14.91
CA ASN A 274 -20.32 -33.53 -16.01
C ASN A 274 -20.18 -32.04 -15.62
N GLY A 275 -19.77 -31.76 -14.39
CA GLY A 275 -19.61 -30.39 -13.89
C GLY A 275 -20.92 -29.63 -13.64
N ARG A 276 -22.06 -30.33 -13.55
CA ARG A 276 -23.37 -29.76 -13.21
C ARG A 276 -23.71 -29.96 -11.74
N TRP A 277 -24.41 -28.98 -11.19
CA TRP A 277 -24.75 -28.90 -9.77
C TRP A 277 -26.21 -28.50 -9.57
N GLU A 278 -26.80 -28.99 -8.49
CA GLU A 278 -28.20 -28.76 -8.10
C GLU A 278 -28.27 -28.04 -6.74
N LEU A 279 -29.20 -27.08 -6.65
CA LEU A 279 -29.56 -26.38 -5.43
C LEU A 279 -30.22 -27.34 -4.43
N PRO A 280 -29.71 -27.47 -3.18
CA PRO A 280 -30.32 -28.33 -2.17
C PRO A 280 -31.75 -27.90 -1.84
N ARG A 281 -32.60 -28.88 -1.50
CA ARG A 281 -34.04 -28.64 -1.22
C ARG A 281 -34.30 -27.67 -0.08
N GLU A 282 -33.40 -27.59 0.89
CA GLU A 282 -33.46 -26.63 2.01
C GLU A 282 -33.46 -25.16 1.55
N TYR A 283 -32.87 -24.86 0.40
CA TYR A 283 -32.87 -23.52 -0.21
C TYR A 283 -34.06 -23.27 -1.12
N LEU A 284 -34.84 -24.30 -1.48
CA LEU A 284 -36.09 -24.16 -2.25
C LEU A 284 -37.28 -23.78 -1.35
N ALA A 285 -37.18 -24.01 -0.04
CA ALA A 285 -38.25 -23.76 0.93
C ALA A 285 -38.19 -22.38 1.60
N ALA A 286 -37.13 -21.60 1.35
CA ALA A 286 -36.88 -20.29 1.96
C ALA A 286 -37.05 -19.10 0.98
N ALA A 287 -37.57 -19.37 -0.22
CA ALA A 287 -37.84 -18.37 -1.27
C ALA A 287 -39.33 -17.98 -1.29
#